data_AF-A0A160PRW2-F1
#
_entry.id   AF-A0A160PRW2-F1
#
_cell.length_a   1.000
_cell.length_b   1.000
_cell.length_c   1.000
_cell.angle_alpha   90.00
_cell.angle_beta   90.00
_cell.angle_gamma   90.00
#
_symmetry.space_group_name_H-M   'P 1'
#
loop_
_entity.id
_entity.type
_entity.pdbx_description
1 polymer ?
#
loop_
_entity_poly.entity_id
_entity_poly.type
_entity_poly.pdbx_seq_one_letter_code
_entity_poly.pdbx_strand_id
1 'polypeptide(L)'
;MTTLHTIQLANPTECCTLATGPLSSDESEHYADLFKVLGDPVRLRILSQLAAGGCGPVSVNELTDLMGLSQPTISHHLKKMTEAGFLERVPEGRVVLHRVRPELFAELRTVLQIG
;
A
#
# COMPACT_ATOMS: atom_id res chain seq x y z
N MET A 1 -19.64 15.31 2.92
CA MET A 1 -19.59 14.69 4.25
C MET A 1 -19.96 13.22 4.08
N THR A 2 -18.99 12.39 3.73
CA THR A 2 -19.21 10.97 3.49
C THR A 2 -19.01 10.25 4.80
N THR A 3 -20.07 9.69 5.37
CA THR A 3 -20.03 8.93 6.61
C THR A 3 -19.27 7.63 6.36
N LEU A 4 -18.04 7.52 6.89
CA LEU A 4 -17.36 6.24 7.05
C LEU A 4 -18.11 5.47 8.15
N HIS A 5 -18.96 4.54 7.73
CA HIS A 5 -19.57 3.59 8.66
C HIS A 5 -18.55 2.48 8.89
N THR A 6 -17.76 2.60 9.97
CA THR A 6 -17.02 1.45 10.50
C THR A 6 -18.07 0.46 10.98
N ILE A 7 -18.21 -0.67 10.29
CA ILE A 7 -19.00 -1.80 10.78
C ILE A 7 -18.29 -2.28 12.04
N GLN A 8 -18.86 -1.97 13.20
CA GLN A 8 -18.43 -2.52 14.48
C GLN A 8 -18.75 -4.02 14.45
N LEU A 9 -17.72 -4.88 14.52
CA LEU A 9 -17.91 -6.31 14.75
C LEU A 9 -18.58 -6.46 16.11
N ALA A 10 -19.86 -6.82 16.10
CA ALA A 10 -20.76 -6.67 17.23
C ALA A 10 -20.66 -7.80 18.27
N ASN A 11 -19.62 -8.65 18.27
CA ASN A 11 -19.45 -9.71 19.27
C ASN A 11 -17.98 -10.01 19.59
N PRO A 12 -17.50 -9.75 20.82
CA PRO A 12 -16.13 -10.07 21.25
C PRO A 12 -15.83 -11.57 21.42
N THR A 13 -16.76 -12.46 21.04
CA THR A 13 -16.60 -13.93 21.07
C THR A 13 -16.20 -14.54 19.72
N GLU A 14 -16.22 -13.77 18.63
CA GLU A 14 -15.55 -14.14 17.38
C GLU A 14 -14.13 -13.57 17.41
N CYS A 15 -13.29 -14.10 18.30
CA CYS A 15 -11.89 -13.69 18.41
C CYS A 15 -11.19 -13.91 17.06
N CYS A 16 -11.10 -12.85 16.27
CA CYS A 16 -10.74 -12.93 14.86
C CYS A 16 -9.33 -13.47 14.70
N THR A 17 -9.20 -14.49 13.85
CA THR A 17 -7.90 -14.92 13.35
C THR A 17 -7.53 -14.06 12.15
N LEU A 18 -6.24 -14.01 11.79
CA LEU A 18 -5.72 -13.19 10.68
C LEU A 18 -6.30 -13.58 9.30
N ALA A 19 -7.14 -14.61 9.22
CA ALA A 19 -7.79 -15.10 8.01
C ALA A 19 -9.04 -15.94 8.40
N THR A 20 -9.47 -16.90 7.58
CA THR A 20 -10.50 -17.90 7.94
C THR A 20 -10.01 -18.92 8.99
N GLY A 21 -8.71 -18.92 9.30
CA GLY A 21 -8.02 -19.77 10.27
C GLY A 21 -6.60 -19.25 10.51
N PRO A 22 -5.75 -19.93 11.31
CA PRO A 22 -4.33 -19.58 11.43
C PRO A 22 -3.64 -19.57 10.06
N LEU A 23 -2.77 -18.58 9.82
CA LEU A 23 -1.95 -18.53 8.62
C LEU A 23 -0.97 -19.71 8.59
N SER A 24 -0.74 -20.25 7.40
CA SER A 24 0.38 -21.15 7.13
C SER A 24 1.73 -20.42 7.21
N SER A 25 2.83 -21.17 7.23
CA SER A 25 4.19 -20.58 7.21
C SER A 25 4.37 -19.68 6.00
N ASP A 26 4.03 -20.18 4.80
CA ASP A 26 4.21 -19.46 3.54
C ASP A 26 3.36 -18.19 3.47
N GLU A 27 2.10 -18.24 3.92
CA GLU A 27 1.23 -17.05 3.99
C GLU A 27 1.80 -16.03 4.99
N SER A 28 2.28 -16.49 6.15
CA SER A 28 2.86 -15.60 7.16
C SER A 28 4.13 -14.90 6.67
N GLU A 29 5.01 -15.61 5.96
CA GLU A 29 6.21 -15.05 5.35
C GLU A 29 5.85 -14.05 4.25
N HIS A 30 4.89 -14.40 3.40
CA HIS A 30 4.40 -13.53 2.34
C HIS A 30 3.87 -12.19 2.89
N TYR A 31 2.97 -12.24 3.86
CA TYR A 31 2.41 -11.01 4.46
C TYR A 31 3.46 -10.24 5.27
N ALA A 32 4.38 -10.92 5.96
CA ALA A 32 5.48 -10.26 6.66
C ALA A 32 6.37 -9.47 5.69
N ASP A 33 6.66 -10.00 4.51
CA ASP A 33 7.41 -9.29 3.47
C ASP A 33 6.65 -8.08 2.92
N LEU A 34 5.34 -8.19 2.71
CA LEU A 34 4.49 -7.06 2.33
C LEU A 34 4.49 -5.97 3.40
N PHE A 35 4.32 -6.33 4.68
CA PHE A 35 4.40 -5.39 5.80
C PHE A 35 5.79 -4.77 5.94
N LYS A 36 6.87 -5.51 5.68
CA LYS A 36 8.23 -4.99 5.67
C LYS A 36 8.45 -3.94 4.58
N VAL A 37 7.81 -4.10 3.42
CA VAL A 37 7.77 -3.04 2.41
C VAL A 37 6.99 -1.84 2.95
N LEU A 38 5.82 -2.00 3.55
CA LEU A 38 5.09 -0.86 4.11
C LEU A 38 5.75 -0.23 5.35
N GLY A 39 6.65 -0.93 6.05
CA GLY A 39 7.32 -0.50 7.28
C GLY A 39 8.38 0.60 7.12
N ASP A 40 8.36 1.35 6.01
CA ASP A 40 9.29 2.44 5.73
C ASP A 40 8.54 3.79 5.67
N PRO A 41 9.01 4.81 6.39
CA PRO A 41 8.29 6.08 6.51
C PRO A 41 8.21 6.84 5.18
N VAL A 42 9.21 6.73 4.30
CA VAL A 42 9.18 7.38 2.98
C VAL A 42 8.16 6.69 2.08
N ARG A 43 8.07 5.36 2.12
CA ARG A 43 7.07 4.60 1.34
C ARG A 43 5.64 4.89 1.78
N LEU A 44 5.39 5.02 3.08
CA LEU A 44 4.09 5.47 3.59
C LEU A 44 3.77 6.91 3.17
N ARG A 45 4.76 7.81 3.17
CA ARG A 45 4.56 9.18 2.66
C ARG A 45 4.25 9.22 1.16
N ILE A 46 4.91 8.38 0.34
CA ILE A 46 4.57 8.24 -1.08
C ILE A 46 3.11 7.80 -1.24
N LEU A 47 2.69 6.74 -0.54
CA LEU A 47 1.29 6.27 -0.59
C LEU A 47 0.30 7.35 -0.14
N SER A 48 0.64 8.11 0.90
CA SER A 48 -0.18 9.24 1.37
C SER A 48 -0.37 10.31 0.30
N GLN A 49 0.70 10.69 -0.41
CA GLN A 49 0.61 11.64 -1.52
C GLN A 49 -0.22 11.11 -2.69
N LEU A 50 -0.02 9.84 -3.08
CA LEU A 50 -0.82 9.21 -4.13
C LEU A 50 -2.30 9.14 -3.76
N ALA A 51 -2.63 8.80 -2.50
CA ALA A 51 -3.99 8.76 -2.00
C ALA A 51 -4.63 10.15 -1.96
N ALA A 52 -3.90 11.17 -1.51
CA ALA A 52 -4.38 12.56 -1.50
C ALA A 52 -4.68 13.09 -2.92
N GLY A 53 -3.94 12.63 -3.92
CA GLY A 53 -4.19 12.88 -5.35
C GLY A 53 -5.28 12.01 -5.98
N GLY A 54 -6.09 11.29 -5.18
CA GLY A 54 -7.17 10.44 -5.69
C GLY A 54 -6.69 9.14 -6.35
N CYS A 55 -5.47 8.68 -6.04
CA CYS A 55 -4.83 7.50 -6.62
C CYS A 55 -4.66 7.56 -8.14
N GLY A 56 -4.59 8.77 -8.72
CA GLY A 56 -4.17 8.98 -10.10
C GLY A 56 -2.71 8.56 -10.32
N PRO A 57 -2.31 8.26 -11.56
CA PRO A 57 -0.92 7.95 -11.88
C PRO A 57 -0.05 9.22 -11.71
N VAL A 58 1.13 9.09 -11.09
CA VAL A 58 2.05 10.21 -10.82
C VAL A 58 3.46 9.86 -11.27
N SER A 59 4.18 10.84 -11.82
CA SER A 59 5.57 10.67 -12.26
C SER A 59 6.55 10.75 -11.09
N VAL A 60 7.77 10.25 -11.32
CA VAL A 60 8.87 10.39 -10.35
C VAL A 60 9.24 11.84 -10.08
N ASN A 61 9.15 12.72 -11.08
CA ASN A 61 9.50 14.14 -10.95
C ASN A 61 8.49 14.85 -10.04
N GLU A 62 7.19 14.64 -10.25
CA GLU A 62 6.16 15.21 -9.39
C GLU A 62 6.31 14.76 -7.93
N LEU A 63 6.61 13.47 -7.68
CA LEU A 63 6.86 12.99 -6.32
C LEU A 63 8.14 13.57 -5.70
N THR A 64 9.18 13.80 -6.51
CA THR A 64 10.41 14.48 -6.08
C THR A 64 10.08 15.89 -5.58
N ASP A 65 9.31 16.64 -6.36
CA ASP A 65 8.88 18.01 -6.03
C ASP A 65 7.99 18.05 -4.79
N LEU A 66 7.00 17.15 -4.69
CA LEU A 66 6.07 17.08 -3.56
C LEU A 66 6.74 16.65 -2.24
N MET A 67 7.77 15.81 -2.31
CA MET A 67 8.39 15.23 -1.12
C MET A 67 9.66 15.95 -0.67
N GLY A 68 10.26 16.77 -1.52
CA GLY A 68 11.55 17.43 -1.25
C GLY A 68 12.70 16.42 -1.10
N LEU A 69 12.59 15.24 -1.73
CA LEU A 69 13.61 14.19 -1.71
C LEU A 69 14.24 14.08 -3.09
N SER A 70 15.46 13.54 -3.15
CA SER A 70 16.14 13.35 -4.43
C SER A 70 15.42 12.33 -5.31
N GLN A 71 15.51 12.52 -6.63
CA GLN A 71 14.96 11.58 -7.62
C GLN A 71 15.49 10.14 -7.43
N PRO A 72 16.79 9.88 -7.19
CA PRO A 72 17.28 8.54 -6.88
C PRO A 72 16.62 7.90 -5.65
N THR A 73 16.39 8.68 -4.60
CA THR A 73 15.68 8.22 -3.39
C THR A 73 14.25 7.81 -3.73
N ILE A 74 13.51 8.67 -4.43
CA ILE A 74 12.12 8.39 -4.81
C ILE A 74 12.05 7.16 -5.74
N SER A 75 12.90 7.08 -6.76
CA SER A 75 12.96 5.92 -7.65
C SER A 75 13.30 4.61 -6.94
N HIS A 76 14.19 4.63 -5.94
CA HIS A 76 14.49 3.45 -5.15
C HIS A 76 13.23 2.91 -4.45
N HIS A 77 12.47 3.79 -3.79
CA HIS A 77 11.24 3.41 -3.11
C HIS A 77 10.15 2.94 -4.07
N LEU A 78 9.94 3.65 -5.18
CA LEU A 78 8.98 3.27 -6.20
C LEU A 78 9.28 1.90 -6.80
N LYS A 79 10.56 1.61 -7.08
CA LYS A 79 11.00 0.30 -7.54
C LYS A 79 10.61 -0.79 -6.53
N LYS A 80 10.96 -0.62 -5.25
CA LYS A 80 10.63 -1.58 -4.19
C LYS A 80 9.13 -1.82 -4.04
N MET A 81 8.33 -0.75 -4.09
CA MET A 81 6.87 -0.86 -4.00
C MET A 81 6.25 -1.50 -5.24
N THR A 82 6.82 -1.27 -6.43
CA THR A 82 6.38 -1.91 -7.69
C THR A 82 6.73 -3.40 -7.69
N GLU A 83 7.96 -3.76 -7.28
CA GLU A 83 8.41 -5.16 -7.14
C GLU A 83 7.52 -5.95 -6.17
N ALA A 84 7.07 -5.30 -5.10
CA ALA A 84 6.15 -5.88 -4.13
C ALA A 84 4.68 -5.85 -4.56
N GLY A 85 4.35 -5.24 -5.71
CA GLY A 85 3.00 -5.22 -6.29
C GLY A 85 2.06 -4.13 -5.77
N PHE A 86 2.52 -3.23 -4.88
CA PHE A 86 1.70 -2.10 -4.39
C PHE A 86 1.48 -1.02 -5.44
N LEU A 87 2.40 -0.91 -6.39
CA LEU A 87 2.34 0.04 -7.50
C LEU A 87 2.46 -0.70 -8.83
N GLU A 88 1.91 -0.09 -9.87
CA GLU A 88 2.16 -0.45 -11.25
C GLU A 88 2.80 0.70 -12.02
N ARG A 89 3.47 0.37 -13.13
CA ARG A 89 4.08 1.33 -14.05
C ARG A 89 3.14 1.54 -15.22
N VAL A 90 2.74 2.79 -15.46
CA VAL A 90 1.85 3.17 -16.56
C VAL A 90 2.66 4.03 -17.53
N PRO A 91 3.04 3.50 -18.72
CA PRO A 91 3.72 4.30 -19.73
C PRO A 91 2.78 5.37 -20.31
N GLU A 92 3.23 6.63 -20.30
CA GLU A 92 2.52 7.75 -20.93
C GLU A 92 3.51 8.52 -21.83
N GLY A 93 3.47 8.22 -23.13
CA GLY A 93 4.43 8.74 -24.10
C GLY A 93 5.86 8.33 -23.75
N ARG A 94 6.69 9.31 -23.36
CA ARG A 94 8.11 9.09 -22.97
C ARG A 94 8.31 9.00 -21.46
N VAL A 95 7.26 9.23 -20.67
CA VAL A 95 7.31 9.24 -19.21
C VAL A 95 6.70 7.95 -18.69
N VAL A 96 7.22 7.47 -17.57
CA VAL A 96 6.60 6.36 -16.82
C VAL A 96 5.96 6.97 -15.59
N LEU A 97 4.66 6.72 -15.44
CA LEU A 97 3.91 7.06 -14.25
C LEU A 97 3.78 5.85 -13.32
N HIS A 98 3.48 6.11 -12.06
CA HIS A 98 3.23 5.11 -11.05
C HIS A 98 1.84 5.27 -10.47
N ARG A 99 1.12 4.15 -10.39
CA ARG A 99 -0.25 4.11 -9.89
C ARG A 99 -0.38 3.08 -8.79
N VAL A 100 -1.20 3.39 -7.79
CA VAL A 100 -1.53 2.45 -6.70
C VAL A 100 -2.36 1.29 -7.25
N ARG A 101 -1.97 0.07 -6.89
CA ARG A 101 -2.74 -1.15 -7.11
C ARG A 101 -3.58 -1.49 -5.87
N PRO A 102 -4.92 -1.50 -5.96
CA PRO A 102 -5.78 -1.65 -4.78
C PRO A 102 -5.80 -3.07 -4.19
N GLU A 103 -5.38 -4.09 -4.94
CA GLU A 103 -5.59 -5.50 -4.61
C GLU A 103 -4.86 -5.91 -3.32
N LEU A 104 -3.54 -5.66 -3.24
CA LEU A 104 -2.76 -6.00 -2.04
C LEU A 104 -3.23 -5.23 -0.80
N PHE A 105 -3.71 -4.00 -0.94
CA PHE A 105 -4.28 -3.28 0.20
C PHE A 105 -5.59 -3.90 0.68
N ALA A 106 -6.39 -4.49 -0.22
CA ALA A 106 -7.59 -5.23 0.18
C ALA A 106 -7.23 -6.51 0.94
N GLU A 107 -6.24 -7.25 0.45
CA GLU A 107 -5.72 -8.45 1.13
C GLU A 107 -5.16 -8.12 2.52
N LEU A 108 -4.29 -7.11 2.63
CA LEU A 108 -3.72 -6.69 3.90
C LEU A 108 -4.78 -6.16 4.88
N ARG A 109 -5.84 -5.53 4.39
CA ARG A 109 -6.97 -5.13 5.25
C ARG A 109 -7.64 -6.36 5.85
N THR A 110 -7.90 -7.40 5.06
CA THR A 110 -8.47 -8.67 5.55
C THR A 110 -7.57 -9.29 6.62
N VAL A 111 -6.25 -9.33 6.37
CA VAL A 111 -5.29 -9.89 7.32
C VAL A 111 -5.27 -9.14 8.66
N LEU A 112 -5.55 -7.84 8.64
CA LEU A 112 -5.58 -6.98 9.82
C LEU A 112 -6.98 -6.80 10.44
N GLN A 113 -7.99 -7.60 10.05
CA GLN A 113 -9.31 -7.61 10.70
C GLN A 113 -9.26 -8.30 12.07
N ILE A 114 -8.43 -7.78 12.98
CA ILE A 114 -8.36 -8.22 14.37
C ILE A 114 -9.10 -7.18 15.22
N GLY A 115 -10.29 -7.54 15.74
CA GLY A 115 -11.12 -6.67 16.59
C GLY A 115 -12.59 -6.80 16.25
#